data_AF-A0A9W8V1E3-F1
#
_entry.id   AF-A0A9W8V1E3-F1
#
_cell.length_a   1.000
_cell.length_b   1.000
_cell.length_c   1.000
_cell.angle_alpha   90.00
_cell.angle_beta   90.00
_cell.angle_gamma   90.00
#
_symmetry.space_group_name_H-M   'P 1'
#
loop_
_entity.id
_entity.type
_entity.pdbx_description
1 polymer ?
#
loop_
_entity_poly.entity_id
_entity_poly.type
_entity_poly.pdbx_seq_one_letter_code
_entity_poly.pdbx_strand_id
1 'polypeptide(L)'
;MPYLVARACAAGGYTELYDELDVLPDVAVAEEAQDNKASGKEIYDRIMSAPTRHKVMDDYNCTVSLHPKPGAFLNGDACVRSTLDKKQPISRDLYPPSFDITEDWSLGAKGSHPGTRPIPDDVVSLLWNPLPLDLPTVDKDLLILMAAYSGNIDRYARLRRSQLINGEAQCIVRGIYHNTFFAKWCSQQPDLERFRKFVYARFIMNDDLAWIEDINTSLHQENLPYTIWYPKLASPETYMELAQRVPVLKQAAAHAMIVAKDFDRFVELEPKINNLLYEEVQNQGCYDSFTGYVKEHTSAESMAQWDHFSEIPDVDEVAMDEALLWKEMKPSTPTPLGEVTLDNVGVSNRRMPRSYEQNVADIMNYASSFPRKPRGSGRGGRGGRRGR
;
A
#
# COMPACT_ATOMS: atom_id res chain seq x y z
N MET A 1 -2.09 -35.50 2.24
CA MET A 1 -3.22 -35.91 1.37
C MET A 1 -4.59 -35.79 2.03
N PRO A 2 -4.88 -36.27 3.26
CA PRO A 2 -6.26 -36.29 3.78
C PRO A 2 -6.89 -34.89 3.87
N TYR A 3 -6.12 -33.86 4.24
CA TYR A 3 -6.60 -32.46 4.25
C TYR A 3 -7.02 -31.93 2.88
N LEU A 4 -6.36 -32.35 1.79
CA LEU A 4 -6.77 -31.95 0.44
C LEU A 4 -8.10 -32.61 0.06
N VAL A 5 -8.29 -33.88 0.44
CA VAL A 5 -9.57 -34.57 0.25
C VAL A 5 -10.66 -33.94 1.11
N ALA A 6 -10.34 -33.55 2.35
CA ALA A 6 -11.26 -32.87 3.25
C ALA A 6 -11.74 -31.53 2.67
N ARG A 7 -10.83 -30.75 2.08
CA ARG A 7 -11.21 -29.51 1.38
C ARG A 7 -12.05 -29.77 0.14
N ALA A 8 -11.76 -30.80 -0.64
CA ALA A 8 -12.62 -31.20 -1.75
C ALA A 8 -14.02 -31.64 -1.26
N CYS A 9 -14.11 -32.30 -0.10
CA CYS A 9 -15.39 -32.62 0.54
C CYS A 9 -16.14 -31.36 0.95
N ALA A 10 -15.47 -30.36 1.52
CA ALA A 10 -16.07 -29.06 1.84
C ALA A 10 -16.60 -28.34 0.58
N ALA A 11 -15.81 -28.34 -0.50
CA ALA A 11 -16.23 -27.75 -1.78
C ALA A 11 -17.36 -28.54 -2.46
N GLY A 12 -17.43 -29.87 -2.28
CA GLY A 12 -18.42 -30.75 -2.90
C GLY A 12 -19.68 -31.03 -2.05
N GLY A 13 -19.63 -30.78 -0.74
CA GLY A 13 -20.67 -31.19 0.21
C GLY A 13 -20.67 -32.69 0.54
N TYR A 14 -19.50 -33.35 0.49
CA TYR A 14 -19.37 -34.79 0.78
C TYR A 14 -19.15 -35.04 2.28
N THR A 15 -20.17 -34.81 3.11
CA THR A 15 -20.02 -34.91 4.58
C THR A 15 -19.63 -36.31 5.06
N GLU A 16 -20.24 -37.36 4.51
CA GLU A 16 -19.92 -38.75 4.90
C GLU A 16 -18.44 -39.08 4.68
N LEU A 17 -17.91 -38.72 3.51
CA LEU A 17 -16.49 -38.91 3.21
C LEU A 17 -15.60 -38.03 4.09
N TYR A 18 -16.01 -36.79 4.39
CA TYR A 18 -15.26 -35.92 5.29
C TYR A 18 -15.10 -36.55 6.69
N ASP A 19 -16.16 -37.16 7.22
CA ASP A 19 -16.15 -37.82 8.53
C ASP A 19 -15.19 -39.03 8.56
N GLU A 20 -15.06 -39.76 7.46
CA GLU A 20 -14.14 -40.90 7.35
C GLU A 20 -12.65 -40.50 7.36
N LEU A 21 -12.31 -39.25 7.05
CA LEU A 21 -10.93 -38.80 6.93
C LEU A 21 -10.23 -38.59 8.29
N ASP A 22 -11.00 -38.46 9.37
CA ASP A 22 -10.50 -38.23 10.74
C ASP A 22 -9.45 -37.09 10.82
N VAL A 23 -9.72 -35.99 10.09
CA VAL A 23 -8.84 -34.82 10.05
C VAL A 23 -9.12 -33.88 11.21
N LEU A 24 -8.09 -33.18 11.68
CA LEU A 24 -8.29 -32.08 12.64
C LEU A 24 -9.23 -31.01 12.04
N PRO A 25 -10.03 -30.32 12.87
CA PRO A 25 -10.88 -29.21 12.44
C PRO A 25 -10.02 -28.05 11.89
N ASP A 26 -9.82 -28.02 10.57
CA ASP A 26 -8.96 -27.05 9.87
C ASP A 26 -9.75 -25.84 9.39
N VAL A 27 -9.25 -24.64 9.66
CA VAL A 27 -9.91 -23.38 9.27
C VAL A 27 -9.96 -23.19 7.76
N ALA A 28 -8.99 -23.71 7.00
CA ALA A 28 -9.03 -23.61 5.53
C ALA A 28 -10.18 -24.45 4.94
N VAL A 29 -10.47 -25.62 5.54
CA VAL A 29 -11.61 -26.45 5.16
C VAL A 29 -12.93 -25.79 5.57
N ALA A 30 -12.95 -25.14 6.74
CA ALA A 30 -14.11 -24.36 7.16
C ALA A 30 -14.37 -23.16 6.24
N GLU A 31 -13.34 -22.42 5.80
CA GLU A 31 -13.49 -21.31 4.86
C GLU A 31 -14.06 -21.79 3.52
N GLU A 32 -13.58 -22.92 3.00
CA GLU A 32 -14.15 -23.55 1.79
C GLU A 32 -15.62 -23.96 1.97
N ALA A 33 -15.95 -24.58 3.11
CA ALA A 33 -17.32 -24.99 3.43
C ALA A 33 -18.24 -23.76 3.63
N GLN A 34 -17.69 -22.66 4.13
CA GLN A 34 -18.38 -21.38 4.31
C GLN A 34 -18.70 -20.73 2.96
N ASP A 35 -17.75 -20.79 2.01
CA ASP A 35 -17.93 -20.31 0.64
C ASP A 35 -19.02 -21.09 -0.08
N ASN A 36 -19.02 -22.42 0.06
CA ASN A 36 -20.06 -23.28 -0.48
C ASN A 36 -21.13 -23.69 0.56
N LYS A 37 -21.66 -22.73 1.33
CA LYS A 37 -22.70 -23.01 2.35
C LYS A 37 -23.92 -23.79 1.85
N ALA A 38 -24.21 -23.78 0.55
CA ALA A 38 -25.34 -24.52 -0.01
C ALA A 38 -25.23 -26.04 0.20
N SER A 39 -24.02 -26.61 0.09
CA SER A 39 -23.79 -28.04 0.32
C SER A 39 -22.73 -28.34 1.39
N GLY A 40 -21.87 -27.37 1.73
CA GLY A 40 -20.84 -27.49 2.76
C GLY A 40 -21.31 -27.15 4.18
N LYS A 41 -22.57 -26.76 4.39
CA LYS A 41 -23.06 -26.27 5.70
C LYS A 41 -22.76 -27.23 6.85
N GLU A 42 -22.96 -28.52 6.64
CA GLU A 42 -22.79 -29.51 7.71
C GLU A 42 -21.31 -29.65 8.12
N ILE A 43 -20.40 -29.66 7.15
CA ILE A 43 -18.95 -29.65 7.39
C ILE A 43 -18.54 -28.36 8.10
N TYR A 44 -19.07 -27.21 7.67
CA TYR A 44 -18.84 -25.93 8.33
C TYR A 44 -19.28 -25.96 9.80
N ASP A 45 -20.52 -26.36 10.08
CA ASP A 45 -21.05 -26.40 11.44
C ASP A 45 -20.25 -27.36 12.34
N ARG A 46 -19.80 -28.51 11.80
CA ARG A 46 -18.95 -29.47 12.51
C ARG A 46 -17.59 -28.87 12.89
N ILE A 47 -16.90 -28.21 11.95
CA ILE A 47 -15.60 -27.59 12.25
C ILE A 47 -15.77 -26.41 13.22
N MET A 48 -16.80 -25.59 13.03
CA MET A 48 -17.04 -24.39 13.83
C MET A 48 -17.54 -24.69 15.25
N SER A 49 -18.17 -25.85 15.47
CA SER A 49 -18.57 -26.34 16.81
C SER A 49 -17.45 -27.08 17.54
N ALA A 50 -16.33 -27.35 16.88
CA ALA A 50 -15.19 -28.00 17.51
C ALA A 50 -14.61 -27.11 18.63
N PRO A 51 -14.20 -27.70 19.77
CA PRO A 51 -13.63 -26.94 20.88
C PRO A 51 -12.29 -26.28 20.52
N THR A 52 -11.59 -26.80 19.51
CA THR A 52 -10.30 -26.28 19.06
C THR A 52 -10.17 -26.47 17.55
N ARG A 53 -9.87 -25.37 16.87
CA ARG A 53 -9.62 -25.32 15.43
C ARG A 53 -8.15 -25.06 15.15
N HIS A 54 -7.69 -25.52 14.00
CA HIS A 54 -6.28 -25.58 13.63
C HIS A 54 -6.05 -24.87 12.29
N LYS A 55 -4.87 -24.28 12.11
CA LYS A 55 -4.39 -23.85 10.79
C LYS A 55 -3.46 -24.94 10.26
N VAL A 56 -4.02 -25.88 9.49
CA VAL A 56 -3.26 -27.02 8.97
C VAL A 56 -2.79 -26.73 7.56
N MET A 57 -3.69 -26.30 6.67
CA MET A 57 -3.34 -25.89 5.32
C MET A 57 -2.85 -24.43 5.29
N ASP A 58 -1.84 -24.16 4.45
CA ASP A 58 -1.36 -22.83 4.12
C ASP A 58 -1.25 -22.69 2.60
N ASP A 59 -2.28 -22.05 2.02
CA ASP A 59 -2.42 -21.87 0.58
C ASP A 59 -1.41 -20.89 0.00
N TYR A 60 -0.93 -19.93 0.78
CA TYR A 60 0.08 -18.98 0.29
C TYR A 60 1.40 -19.68 -0.03
N ASN A 61 1.73 -20.70 0.75
CA ASN A 61 2.97 -21.47 0.60
C ASN A 61 2.73 -22.84 -0.05
N CYS A 62 1.47 -23.20 -0.35
CA CYS A 62 1.07 -24.52 -0.83
C CYS A 62 1.55 -25.67 0.09
N THR A 63 1.42 -25.50 1.40
CA THR A 63 1.90 -26.49 2.40
C THR A 63 0.81 -27.02 3.32
N VAL A 64 1.08 -28.18 3.93
CA VAL A 64 0.27 -28.78 4.99
C VAL A 64 1.17 -28.97 6.21
N SER A 65 0.81 -28.35 7.33
CA SER A 65 1.57 -28.44 8.57
C SER A 65 1.37 -29.80 9.25
N LEU A 66 2.48 -30.44 9.64
CA LEU A 66 2.46 -31.68 10.43
C LEU A 66 2.24 -31.44 11.93
N HIS A 67 2.45 -30.20 12.38
CA HIS A 67 2.31 -29.79 13.77
C HIS A 67 1.49 -28.49 13.83
N PRO A 68 0.20 -28.56 13.48
CA PRO A 68 -0.64 -27.37 13.41
C PRO A 68 -0.87 -26.80 14.81
N LYS A 69 -0.81 -25.47 14.92
CA LYS A 69 -1.08 -24.78 16.18
C LYS A 69 -2.59 -24.75 16.44
N PRO A 70 -3.04 -25.05 17.68
CA PRO A 70 -4.44 -24.90 18.06
C PRO A 70 -4.82 -23.42 18.22
N GLY A 71 -6.12 -23.13 18.15
CA GLY A 71 -6.67 -21.78 18.38
C GLY A 71 -6.73 -20.91 17.13
N ALA A 72 -6.86 -21.53 15.95
CA ALA A 72 -7.05 -20.80 14.70
C ALA A 72 -8.51 -20.31 14.53
N PHE A 73 -8.66 -19.20 13.83
CA PHE A 73 -9.93 -18.60 13.45
C PHE A 73 -10.00 -18.40 11.94
N LEU A 74 -11.20 -18.22 11.41
CA LEU A 74 -11.38 -17.87 10.00
C LEU A 74 -10.77 -16.48 9.74
N ASN A 75 -9.90 -16.37 8.74
CA ASN A 75 -9.16 -15.16 8.42
C ASN A 75 -9.15 -14.80 6.92
N GLY A 76 -9.85 -15.57 6.08
CA GLY A 76 -9.84 -15.42 4.63
C GLY A 76 -8.45 -15.68 4.03
N ASP A 77 -7.73 -16.65 4.59
CA ASP A 77 -6.40 -17.07 4.12
C ASP A 77 -6.49 -18.17 3.05
N ALA A 78 -7.64 -18.82 2.92
CA ALA A 78 -7.87 -19.89 1.95
C ALA A 78 -8.29 -19.36 0.58
N CYS A 79 -7.71 -19.92 -0.49
CA CYS A 79 -8.18 -19.75 -1.86
C CYS A 79 -9.45 -20.58 -2.10
N VAL A 80 -10.60 -20.09 -1.64
CA VAL A 80 -11.88 -20.79 -1.75
C VAL A 80 -12.41 -20.84 -3.19
N ARG A 81 -13.29 -21.79 -3.51
CA ARG A 81 -13.81 -21.99 -4.87
C ARG A 81 -14.29 -20.71 -5.57
N SER A 82 -15.06 -19.84 -4.90
CA SER A 82 -15.56 -18.60 -5.52
C SER A 82 -14.45 -17.63 -5.95
N THR A 83 -13.24 -17.75 -5.41
CA THR A 83 -12.09 -16.95 -5.87
C THR A 83 -11.69 -17.30 -7.29
N LEU A 84 -11.92 -18.53 -7.75
CA LEU A 84 -11.60 -18.97 -9.11
C LEU A 84 -12.53 -18.36 -10.18
N ASP A 85 -13.75 -17.97 -9.78
CA ASP A 85 -14.72 -17.31 -10.66
C ASP A 85 -14.34 -15.84 -10.94
N LYS A 86 -13.45 -15.26 -10.13
CA LYS A 86 -13.04 -13.85 -10.22
C LYS A 86 -11.99 -13.61 -11.31
N LYS A 87 -12.42 -13.58 -12.57
CA LYS A 87 -11.51 -13.33 -13.71
C LYS A 87 -11.15 -11.85 -13.94
N GLN A 88 -9.94 -11.60 -14.43
CA GLN A 88 -9.44 -10.31 -14.90
C GLN A 88 -9.37 -10.25 -16.43
N PRO A 89 -9.56 -9.08 -17.05
CA PRO A 89 -9.55 -8.96 -18.51
C PRO A 89 -8.15 -9.21 -19.06
N ILE A 90 -8.08 -9.75 -20.27
CA ILE A 90 -6.83 -9.82 -21.04
C ILE A 90 -6.47 -8.39 -21.44
N SER A 91 -5.54 -7.78 -20.70
CA SER A 91 -5.09 -6.40 -20.87
C SER A 91 -3.56 -6.34 -20.89
N ARG A 92 -3.01 -5.19 -21.32
CA ARG A 92 -1.59 -4.87 -21.09
C ARG A 92 -1.28 -4.66 -19.61
N ASP A 93 -2.30 -4.33 -18.82
CA ASP A 93 -2.21 -4.10 -17.39
C ASP A 93 -2.69 -5.35 -16.65
N LEU A 94 -1.77 -6.30 -16.45
CA LEU A 94 -2.03 -7.57 -15.74
C LEU A 94 -1.64 -7.44 -14.27
N TYR A 95 -2.50 -7.95 -13.39
CA TYR A 95 -2.24 -7.98 -11.95
C TYR A 95 -2.07 -9.42 -11.51
N PRO A 96 -0.92 -9.82 -10.95
CA PRO A 96 -0.75 -11.18 -10.46
C PRO A 96 -1.78 -11.42 -9.33
N PRO A 97 -2.64 -12.44 -9.44
CA PRO A 97 -3.57 -12.76 -8.38
C PRO A 97 -2.79 -13.30 -7.17
N SER A 98 -3.32 -13.13 -5.96
CA SER A 98 -2.70 -13.70 -4.77
C SER A 98 -2.69 -15.23 -4.77
N PHE A 99 -3.55 -15.84 -5.57
CA PHE A 99 -3.60 -17.27 -5.82
C PHE A 99 -3.75 -17.51 -7.32
N ASP A 100 -2.89 -18.36 -7.89
CA ASP A 100 -2.95 -18.75 -9.32
C ASP A 100 -2.99 -20.27 -9.46
N ILE A 101 -3.96 -20.90 -8.80
CA ILE A 101 -4.10 -22.37 -8.78
C ILE A 101 -4.34 -22.93 -10.19
N THR A 102 -5.04 -22.17 -11.04
CA THR A 102 -5.35 -22.56 -12.42
C THR A 102 -4.21 -22.29 -13.40
N GLU A 103 -3.11 -21.66 -12.95
CA GLU A 103 -1.97 -21.25 -13.78
C GLU A 103 -2.38 -20.41 -15.01
N ASP A 104 -3.55 -19.77 -14.94
CA ASP A 104 -4.15 -18.97 -16.00
C ASP A 104 -4.13 -17.48 -15.66
N TRP A 105 -3.47 -17.11 -14.56
CA TRP A 105 -3.42 -15.75 -13.99
C TRP A 105 -4.80 -15.19 -13.69
N SER A 106 -5.81 -16.05 -13.51
CA SER A 106 -7.22 -15.67 -13.44
C SER A 106 -7.67 -14.86 -14.67
N LEU A 107 -7.14 -15.11 -15.87
CA LEU A 107 -7.53 -14.38 -17.08
C LEU A 107 -8.86 -14.88 -17.65
N GLY A 108 -9.67 -13.95 -18.17
CA GLY A 108 -10.93 -14.31 -18.83
C GLY A 108 -11.40 -13.26 -19.84
N ALA A 109 -12.02 -13.72 -20.93
CA ALA A 109 -12.55 -12.85 -21.99
C ALA A 109 -13.63 -11.87 -21.50
N LYS A 110 -14.33 -12.22 -20.41
CA LYS A 110 -15.34 -11.39 -19.74
C LYS A 110 -14.89 -10.88 -18.37
N GLY A 111 -13.58 -10.90 -18.09
CA GLY A 111 -13.05 -10.44 -16.82
C GLY A 111 -13.29 -8.95 -16.59
N SER A 112 -13.46 -8.56 -15.33
CA SER A 112 -13.53 -7.15 -14.93
C SER A 112 -12.24 -6.73 -14.25
N HIS A 113 -11.81 -5.49 -14.46
CA HIS A 113 -10.64 -4.97 -13.75
C HIS A 113 -10.91 -5.06 -12.24
N PRO A 114 -9.91 -5.48 -11.42
CA PRO A 114 -10.11 -5.61 -9.98
C PRO A 114 -10.66 -4.33 -9.32
N GLY A 115 -10.18 -3.17 -9.75
CA GLY A 115 -10.63 -1.86 -9.26
C GLY A 115 -12.06 -1.45 -9.64
N THR A 116 -12.68 -2.10 -10.63
CA THR A 116 -14.06 -1.78 -11.06
C THR A 116 -15.10 -2.69 -10.41
N ARG A 117 -14.68 -3.63 -9.56
CA ARG A 117 -15.60 -4.55 -8.89
C ARG A 117 -16.32 -3.79 -7.77
N PRO A 118 -17.67 -3.91 -7.67
CA PRO A 118 -18.38 -3.30 -6.57
C PRO A 118 -17.92 -3.91 -5.26
N ILE A 119 -17.83 -3.08 -4.22
CA ILE A 119 -17.44 -3.54 -2.90
C ILE A 119 -18.72 -3.95 -2.18
N PRO A 120 -18.82 -5.19 -1.70
CA PRO A 120 -19.98 -5.62 -0.94
C PRO A 120 -20.15 -4.82 0.37
N ASP A 121 -21.39 -4.45 0.72
CA ASP A 121 -21.71 -3.62 1.90
C ASP A 121 -21.23 -4.27 3.23
N ASP A 122 -21.22 -5.60 3.29
CA ASP A 122 -20.72 -6.36 4.43
C ASP A 122 -19.21 -6.15 4.63
N VAL A 123 -18.42 -6.08 3.56
CA VAL A 123 -16.99 -5.74 3.63
C VAL A 123 -16.80 -4.31 4.13
N VAL A 124 -17.60 -3.37 3.64
CA VAL A 124 -17.53 -1.96 4.04
C VAL A 124 -17.78 -1.82 5.54
N SER A 125 -18.75 -2.55 6.10
CA SER A 125 -19.04 -2.55 7.54
C SER A 125 -17.87 -2.99 8.43
N LEU A 126 -16.95 -3.81 7.91
CA LEU A 126 -15.76 -4.28 8.63
C LEU A 126 -14.65 -3.21 8.73
N LEU A 127 -14.77 -2.11 7.98
CA LEU A 127 -13.79 -1.02 8.01
C LEU A 127 -13.84 -0.23 9.33
N TRP A 128 -15.01 -0.02 9.92
CA TRP A 128 -15.15 0.74 11.16
C TRP A 128 -15.53 -0.11 12.38
N ASN A 129 -16.04 -1.32 12.19
CA ASN A 129 -16.32 -2.23 13.30
C ASN A 129 -15.08 -3.05 13.70
N PRO A 130 -14.97 -3.50 14.96
CA PRO A 130 -13.98 -4.50 15.35
C PRO A 130 -14.06 -5.72 14.44
N LEU A 131 -12.92 -6.24 13.98
CA LEU A 131 -12.92 -7.43 13.14
C LEU A 131 -13.38 -8.62 13.98
N PRO A 132 -14.41 -9.37 13.56
CA PRO A 132 -14.82 -10.58 14.27
C PRO A 132 -13.65 -11.57 14.33
N LEU A 133 -13.61 -12.42 15.35
CA LEU A 133 -12.57 -13.46 15.44
C LEU A 133 -12.61 -14.35 14.20
N ASP A 134 -13.80 -14.79 13.81
CA ASP A 134 -14.04 -15.52 12.58
C ASP A 134 -14.53 -14.56 11.49
N LEU A 135 -13.66 -14.27 10.51
CA LEU A 135 -14.06 -13.45 9.37
C LEU A 135 -15.11 -14.17 8.52
N PRO A 136 -16.11 -13.43 7.99
CA PRO A 136 -16.99 -13.96 6.96
C PRO A 136 -16.20 -14.19 5.65
N THR A 137 -16.81 -14.89 4.70
CA THR A 137 -16.26 -15.06 3.35
C THR A 137 -16.24 -13.70 2.65
N VAL A 138 -15.08 -13.03 2.65
CA VAL A 138 -14.91 -11.70 2.06
C VAL A 138 -13.60 -11.57 1.30
N ASP A 139 -13.61 -10.69 0.30
CA ASP A 139 -12.38 -10.22 -0.31
C ASP A 139 -11.68 -9.23 0.63
N LYS A 140 -10.67 -9.73 1.36
CA LYS A 140 -10.00 -8.94 2.39
C LYS A 140 -8.97 -7.94 1.86
N ASP A 141 -8.77 -7.84 0.53
CA ASP A 141 -7.83 -6.89 -0.07
C ASP A 141 -8.08 -5.48 0.44
N LEU A 142 -9.35 -5.06 0.45
CA LEU A 142 -9.74 -3.75 0.96
C LEU A 142 -9.36 -3.57 2.45
N LEU A 143 -9.60 -4.59 3.27
CA LEU A 143 -9.30 -4.53 4.70
C LEU A 143 -7.78 -4.41 4.94
N ILE A 144 -6.97 -5.09 4.12
CA ILE A 144 -5.50 -4.99 4.15
C ILE A 144 -5.07 -3.56 3.79
N LEU A 145 -5.54 -3.05 2.65
CA LEU A 145 -5.17 -1.71 2.17
C LEU A 145 -5.55 -0.63 3.18
N MET A 146 -6.76 -0.66 3.73
CA MET A 146 -7.22 0.34 4.70
C MET A 146 -6.51 0.23 6.05
N ALA A 147 -6.15 -0.98 6.48
CA ALA A 147 -5.35 -1.17 7.69
C ALA A 147 -3.94 -0.58 7.52
N ALA A 148 -3.29 -0.82 6.38
CA ALA A 148 -2.00 -0.23 6.05
C ALA A 148 -2.09 1.30 5.95
N TYR A 149 -3.08 1.80 5.20
CA TYR A 149 -3.32 3.23 4.96
C TYR A 149 -3.50 4.03 6.25
N SER A 150 -4.26 3.49 7.20
CA SER A 150 -4.51 4.12 8.51
C SER A 150 -3.39 3.87 9.53
N GLY A 151 -2.43 3.01 9.22
CA GLY A 151 -1.40 2.57 10.16
C GLY A 151 -1.96 1.77 11.34
N ASN A 152 -3.03 1.00 11.14
CA ASN A 152 -3.62 0.17 12.20
C ASN A 152 -2.84 -1.14 12.33
N ILE A 153 -1.95 -1.23 13.33
CA ILE A 153 -1.05 -2.36 13.56
C ILE A 153 -1.83 -3.67 13.74
N ASP A 154 -2.82 -3.70 14.63
CA ASP A 154 -3.55 -4.93 14.97
C ASP A 154 -4.29 -5.52 13.76
N ARG A 155 -4.94 -4.66 12.98
CA ARG A 155 -5.64 -5.10 11.76
C ARG A 155 -4.66 -5.50 10.67
N TYR A 156 -3.62 -4.71 10.44
CA TYR A 156 -2.68 -4.97 9.36
C TYR A 156 -1.88 -6.25 9.63
N ALA A 157 -1.36 -6.43 10.86
CA ALA A 157 -0.63 -7.63 11.26
C ALA A 157 -1.49 -8.90 11.15
N ARG A 158 -2.80 -8.81 11.43
CA ARG A 158 -3.74 -9.92 11.30
C ARG A 158 -4.09 -10.26 9.85
N LEU A 159 -4.28 -9.25 9.01
CA LEU A 159 -4.88 -9.42 7.68
C LEU A 159 -3.86 -9.61 6.56
N ARG A 160 -2.65 -9.04 6.70
CA ARG A 160 -1.62 -9.02 5.65
C ARG A 160 -1.24 -10.41 5.17
N ARG A 161 -0.86 -10.50 3.90
CA ARG A 161 -0.42 -11.74 3.24
C ARG A 161 1.11 -11.85 3.24
N SER A 162 1.64 -13.00 2.83
CA SER A 162 3.08 -13.20 2.65
C SER A 162 3.66 -12.35 1.51
N GLN A 163 2.84 -12.05 0.49
CA GLN A 163 3.18 -11.18 -0.62
C GLN A 163 2.25 -9.98 -0.63
N LEU A 164 2.82 -8.83 -0.99
CA LEU A 164 2.07 -7.58 -1.02
C LEU A 164 1.09 -7.58 -2.20
N ILE A 165 -0.11 -7.10 -1.93
CA ILE A 165 -1.12 -6.88 -2.96
C ILE A 165 -0.90 -5.54 -3.67
N ASN A 166 -1.58 -5.36 -4.80
CA ASN A 166 -1.49 -4.10 -5.54
C ASN A 166 -2.00 -2.93 -4.68
N GLY A 167 -1.28 -1.80 -4.69
CA GLY A 167 -1.59 -0.63 -3.88
C GLY A 167 -1.12 -0.71 -2.42
N GLU A 168 -0.75 -1.91 -1.92
CA GLU A 168 -0.41 -2.09 -0.50
C GLU A 168 0.86 -1.33 -0.12
N ALA A 169 1.85 -1.28 -1.02
CA ALA A 169 3.09 -0.57 -0.80
C ALA A 169 2.87 0.91 -0.52
N GLN A 170 2.03 1.55 -1.34
CA GLN A 170 1.69 2.95 -1.18
C GLN A 170 0.91 3.19 0.12
N CYS A 171 -0.04 2.31 0.45
CA CYS A 171 -0.79 2.40 1.70
C CYS A 171 0.13 2.25 2.93
N ILE A 172 1.11 1.34 2.89
CA ILE A 172 2.12 1.18 3.95
C ILE A 172 2.93 2.47 4.11
N VAL A 173 3.43 3.04 3.01
CA VAL A 173 4.21 4.29 3.04
C VAL A 173 3.41 5.42 3.66
N ARG A 174 2.14 5.61 3.24
CA ARG A 174 1.25 6.58 3.87
C ARG A 174 1.07 6.29 5.36
N GLY A 175 0.76 5.05 5.72
CA GLY A 175 0.57 4.64 7.12
C GLY A 175 1.79 4.94 7.99
N ILE A 176 3.00 4.70 7.47
CA ILE A 176 4.27 5.01 8.13
C ILE A 176 4.39 6.52 8.38
N TYR A 177 4.09 7.34 7.37
CA TYR A 177 4.20 8.79 7.45
C TYR A 177 3.20 9.40 8.43
N HIS A 178 2.00 8.83 8.55
CA HIS A 178 0.93 9.37 9.39
C HIS A 178 0.89 8.77 10.81
N ASN A 179 1.47 7.59 11.04
CA ASN A 179 1.42 6.92 12.34
C ASN A 179 2.81 6.47 12.83
N THR A 180 3.31 7.11 13.90
CA THR A 180 4.63 6.83 14.50
C THR A 180 4.76 5.41 15.04
N PHE A 181 3.71 4.86 15.67
CA PHE A 181 3.76 3.51 16.22
C PHE A 181 3.77 2.47 15.10
N PHE A 182 3.01 2.70 14.03
CA PHE A 182 3.05 1.86 12.84
C PHE A 182 4.44 1.89 12.20
N ALA A 183 5.06 3.06 12.05
CA ALA A 183 6.44 3.18 11.57
C ALA A 183 7.43 2.38 12.43
N LYS A 184 7.32 2.49 13.76
CA LYS A 184 8.17 1.73 14.68
C LYS A 184 7.94 0.22 14.55
N TRP A 185 6.68 -0.22 14.47
CA TRP A 185 6.36 -1.63 14.27
C TRP A 185 6.90 -2.15 12.94
N CYS A 186 6.75 -1.39 11.85
CA CYS A 186 7.31 -1.73 10.53
C CYS A 186 8.84 -1.90 10.56
N SER A 187 9.56 -1.07 11.34
CA SER A 187 11.03 -1.20 11.47
C SER A 187 11.48 -2.54 12.04
N GLN A 188 10.61 -3.21 12.80
CA GLN A 188 10.89 -4.49 13.45
C GLN A 188 10.52 -5.69 12.58
N GLN A 189 9.85 -5.47 11.44
CA GLN A 189 9.39 -6.53 10.54
C GLN A 189 10.44 -6.80 9.44
N PRO A 190 11.08 -7.98 9.40
CA PRO A 190 12.09 -8.30 8.38
C PRO A 190 11.54 -8.28 6.95
N ASP A 191 10.27 -8.62 6.76
CA ASP A 191 9.60 -8.63 5.46
C ASP A 191 9.25 -7.22 4.94
N LEU A 192 9.31 -6.20 5.81
CA LEU A 192 9.06 -4.80 5.46
C LEU A 192 10.35 -3.98 5.33
N GLU A 193 11.50 -4.64 5.25
CA GLU A 193 12.84 -4.03 5.13
C GLU A 193 12.90 -2.95 4.03
N ARG A 194 12.27 -3.21 2.89
CA ARG A 194 12.25 -2.27 1.74
C ARG A 194 11.62 -0.91 2.06
N PHE A 195 10.80 -0.83 3.12
CA PHE A 195 10.13 0.41 3.54
C PHE A 195 10.91 1.17 4.61
N ARG A 196 12.09 0.69 5.02
CA ARG A 196 12.89 1.26 6.11
C ARG A 196 13.23 2.74 5.90
N LYS A 197 13.49 3.18 4.66
CA LYS A 197 13.72 4.59 4.36
C LYS A 197 12.55 5.49 4.77
N PHE A 198 11.32 5.03 4.59
CA PHE A 198 10.11 5.77 4.97
C PHE A 198 9.95 5.85 6.49
N VAL A 199 10.40 4.81 7.20
CA VAL A 199 10.44 4.84 8.66
C VAL A 199 11.44 5.88 9.16
N TYR A 200 12.62 5.97 8.54
CA TYR A 200 13.59 7.02 8.86
C TYR A 200 13.03 8.42 8.60
N ALA A 201 12.28 8.61 7.51
CA ALA A 201 11.57 9.86 7.27
C ALA A 201 10.65 10.21 8.45
N ARG A 202 9.84 9.24 8.91
CA ARG A 202 8.94 9.45 10.05
C ARG A 202 9.70 9.73 11.36
N PHE A 203 10.85 9.12 11.59
CA PHE A 203 11.67 9.39 12.78
C PHE A 203 12.24 10.81 12.75
N ILE A 204 12.76 11.25 11.60
CA ILE A 204 13.22 12.64 11.41
C ILE A 204 12.09 13.64 11.73
N MET A 205 10.87 13.41 11.23
CA MET A 205 9.69 14.26 11.51
C MET A 205 9.28 14.29 13.00
N ASN A 206 9.77 13.35 13.79
CA ASN A 206 9.60 13.32 15.25
C ASN A 206 10.84 13.81 16.00
N ASP A 207 11.78 14.48 15.31
CA ASP A 207 13.05 14.94 15.87
C ASP A 207 13.94 13.80 16.41
N ASP A 208 13.78 12.59 15.86
CA ASP A 208 14.55 11.40 16.23
C ASP A 208 15.59 11.05 15.15
N LEU A 209 16.86 11.19 15.52
CA LEU A 209 18.03 10.88 14.69
C LEU A 209 18.82 9.66 15.19
N ALA A 210 18.30 8.89 16.16
CA ALA A 210 19.01 7.76 16.77
C ALA A 210 19.36 6.67 15.74
N TRP A 211 18.52 6.49 14.73
CA TRP A 211 18.72 5.52 13.64
C TRP A 211 19.99 5.77 12.81
N ILE A 212 20.57 6.97 12.86
CA ILE A 212 21.81 7.29 12.13
C ILE A 212 22.99 6.48 12.67
N GLU A 213 22.99 6.15 13.97
CA GLU A 213 24.07 5.36 14.59
C GLU A 213 24.06 3.90 14.11
N ASP A 214 22.89 3.39 13.77
CA ASP A 214 22.69 2.04 13.22
C ASP A 214 23.11 1.94 11.74
N ILE A 215 23.38 3.07 11.09
CA ILE A 215 23.78 3.13 9.69
C ILE A 215 25.29 2.96 9.57
N ASN A 216 25.69 1.82 9.01
CA ASN A 216 27.00 1.73 8.36
C ASN A 216 27.04 2.76 7.23
N THR A 217 28.09 3.58 7.18
CA THR A 217 28.41 4.62 6.17
C THR A 217 28.37 4.16 4.69
N SER A 218 28.00 2.91 4.42
CA SER A 218 27.86 2.27 3.12
C SER A 218 26.40 2.10 2.65
N LEU A 219 25.41 2.78 3.24
CA LEU A 219 24.05 2.78 2.68
C LEU A 219 24.01 3.45 1.29
N HIS A 220 23.46 2.74 0.31
CA HIS A 220 23.16 3.30 -1.01
C HIS A 220 22.15 4.45 -0.88
N GLN A 221 22.36 5.51 -1.67
CA GLN A 221 21.53 6.74 -1.65
C GLN A 221 20.02 6.45 -1.85
N GLU A 222 19.68 5.37 -2.56
CA GLU A 222 18.30 4.92 -2.81
C GLU A 222 17.54 4.49 -1.55
N ASN A 223 18.26 4.18 -0.47
CA ASN A 223 17.71 3.74 0.82
C ASN A 223 17.59 4.88 1.84
N LEU A 224 17.87 6.12 1.43
CA LEU A 224 17.72 7.30 2.29
C LEU A 224 16.39 8.01 2.00
N PRO A 225 15.72 8.56 3.03
CA PRO A 225 14.47 9.29 2.84
C PRO A 225 14.69 10.62 2.14
N TYR A 226 13.84 10.96 1.18
CA TYR A 226 13.81 12.31 0.62
C TYR A 226 12.71 13.15 1.27
N THR A 227 11.47 12.67 1.28
CA THR A 227 10.31 13.41 1.81
C THR A 227 10.29 13.38 3.35
N ILE A 228 10.97 14.33 3.99
CA ILE A 228 11.16 14.37 5.46
C ILE A 228 10.33 15.47 6.17
N TRP A 229 9.45 16.16 5.44
CA TRP A 229 8.74 17.36 5.91
C TRP A 229 7.21 17.21 5.97
N TYR A 230 6.65 16.09 5.52
CA TYR A 230 5.21 15.83 5.47
C TYR A 230 4.87 14.54 6.23
N PRO A 231 3.77 14.45 7.00
CA PRO A 231 2.73 15.46 7.22
C PRO A 231 3.09 16.52 8.27
N LYS A 232 4.24 16.37 8.93
CA LYS A 232 4.70 17.24 10.00
C LYS A 232 6.16 17.60 9.77
N LEU A 233 6.49 18.87 9.95
CA LEU A 233 7.87 19.36 9.98
C LEU A 233 8.56 18.97 11.29
N ALA A 234 9.82 18.54 11.17
CA ALA A 234 10.76 18.51 12.29
C ALA A 234 11.22 19.93 12.67
N SER A 235 11.90 20.06 13.80
CA SER A 235 12.58 21.30 14.19
C SER A 235 13.71 21.65 13.21
N PRO A 236 13.99 22.96 13.01
CA PRO A 236 15.13 23.38 12.19
C PRO A 236 16.45 22.80 12.67
N GLU A 237 16.65 22.68 13.97
CA GLU A 237 17.85 22.09 14.59
C GLU A 237 18.07 20.64 14.16
N THR A 238 17.00 19.83 14.10
CA THR A 238 17.06 18.45 13.60
C THR A 238 17.56 18.39 12.16
N TYR A 239 17.06 19.27 11.29
CA TYR A 239 17.49 19.30 9.89
C TYR A 239 18.95 19.76 9.73
N MET A 240 19.40 20.72 10.54
CA MET A 240 20.80 21.15 10.58
C MET A 240 21.72 20.01 11.02
N GLU A 241 21.38 19.32 12.10
CA GLU A 241 22.15 18.16 12.58
C GLU A 241 22.14 17.03 11.54
N LEU A 242 20.99 16.74 10.93
CA LEU A 242 20.85 15.74 9.87
C LEU A 242 21.78 16.03 8.69
N ALA A 243 21.83 17.28 8.22
CA ALA A 243 22.68 17.68 7.11
C ALA A 243 24.18 17.61 7.46
N GLN A 244 24.54 17.78 8.73
CA GLN A 244 25.92 17.64 9.20
C GLN A 244 26.33 16.17 9.32
N ARG A 245 25.48 15.32 9.92
CA ARG A 245 25.78 13.90 10.16
C ARG A 245 25.62 13.05 8.91
N VAL A 246 24.68 13.40 8.03
CA VAL A 246 24.38 12.69 6.78
C VAL A 246 24.33 13.70 5.62
N PRO A 247 25.49 14.14 5.09
CA PRO A 247 25.57 15.19 4.07
C PRO A 247 24.75 14.94 2.80
N VAL A 248 24.48 13.66 2.46
CA VAL A 248 23.62 13.28 1.33
C VAL A 248 22.18 13.79 1.52
N LEU A 249 21.69 13.88 2.76
CA LEU A 249 20.35 14.36 3.09
C LEU A 249 20.25 15.88 3.19
N LYS A 250 21.34 16.62 2.98
CA LYS A 250 21.34 18.10 2.95
C LYS A 250 20.27 18.66 2.01
N GLN A 251 20.06 18.03 0.86
CA GLN A 251 19.06 18.45 -0.13
C GLN A 251 17.62 18.29 0.39
N ALA A 252 17.34 17.17 1.06
CA ALA A 252 16.05 16.94 1.70
C ALA A 252 15.79 17.91 2.85
N ALA A 253 16.82 18.18 3.66
CA ALA A 253 16.77 19.19 4.73
C ALA A 253 16.50 20.59 4.17
N ALA A 254 17.18 20.99 3.09
CA ALA A 254 16.95 22.27 2.43
C ALA A 254 15.52 22.40 1.88
N HIS A 255 14.98 21.32 1.28
CA HIS A 255 13.59 21.29 0.85
C HIS A 255 12.64 21.50 2.03
N ALA A 256 12.86 20.80 3.15
CA ALA A 256 12.08 20.97 4.35
C ALA A 256 12.11 22.41 4.89
N MET A 257 13.26 23.10 4.81
CA MET A 257 13.37 24.52 5.21
C MET A 257 12.58 25.47 4.33
N ILE A 258 12.50 25.21 3.01
CA ILE A 258 11.65 25.98 2.09
C ILE A 258 10.18 25.82 2.52
N VAL A 259 9.74 24.60 2.80
CA VAL A 259 8.38 24.29 3.27
C VAL A 259 8.10 24.94 4.63
N ALA A 260 9.09 24.93 5.53
CA ALA A 260 9.02 25.60 6.83
C ALA A 260 9.08 27.13 6.75
N LYS A 261 9.41 27.70 5.58
CA LYS A 261 9.64 29.12 5.34
C LYS A 261 10.78 29.71 6.17
N ASP A 262 11.79 28.89 6.48
CA ASP A 262 12.96 29.28 7.26
C ASP A 262 14.13 29.63 6.34
N PHE A 263 14.17 30.89 5.88
CA PHE A 263 15.19 31.35 4.94
C PHE A 263 16.59 31.41 5.57
N ASP A 264 16.68 31.82 6.84
CA ASP A 264 17.97 32.01 7.52
C ASP A 264 18.71 30.68 7.63
N ARG A 265 18.01 29.61 8.06
CA ARG A 265 18.58 28.27 8.13
C ARG A 265 18.82 27.66 6.75
N PHE A 266 17.98 27.97 5.77
CA PHE A 266 18.20 27.53 4.39
C PHE A 266 19.52 28.07 3.82
N VAL A 267 19.83 29.34 4.05
CA VAL A 267 21.11 29.94 3.62
C VAL A 267 22.29 29.32 4.37
N GLU A 268 22.13 29.09 5.69
CA GLU A 268 23.16 28.45 6.52
C GLU A 268 23.54 27.04 6.02
N LEU A 269 22.59 26.28 5.45
CA LEU A 269 22.84 24.95 4.88
C LEU A 269 23.70 24.96 3.60
N GLU A 270 23.75 26.09 2.91
CA GLU A 270 24.37 26.27 1.58
C GLU A 270 24.02 25.11 0.61
N PRO A 271 22.73 24.89 0.31
CA PRO A 271 22.32 23.79 -0.54
C PRO A 271 22.64 24.06 -2.01
N LYS A 272 23.03 23.02 -2.74
CA LYS A 272 23.09 23.07 -4.21
C LYS A 272 21.67 23.19 -4.77
N ILE A 273 21.36 24.28 -5.46
CA ILE A 273 20.06 24.49 -6.09
C ILE A 273 19.85 23.47 -7.22
N ASN A 274 18.65 22.88 -7.25
CA ASN A 274 18.19 21.94 -8.26
C ASN A 274 16.74 22.23 -8.65
N ASN A 275 16.21 21.47 -9.61
CA ASN A 275 14.84 21.60 -10.09
C ASN A 275 13.79 21.43 -8.98
N LEU A 276 13.98 20.48 -8.05
CA LEU A 276 13.02 20.19 -6.99
C LEU A 276 12.89 21.35 -5.99
N LEU A 277 14.01 21.94 -5.58
CA LEU A 277 14.01 23.13 -4.70
C LEU A 277 13.40 24.33 -5.42
N TYR A 278 13.74 24.52 -6.70
CA TYR A 278 13.19 25.60 -7.52
C TYR A 278 11.66 25.48 -7.67
N GLU A 279 11.16 24.29 -8.00
CA GLU A 279 9.72 24.02 -8.13
C GLU A 279 8.99 24.27 -6.80
N GLU A 280 9.57 23.84 -5.68
CA GLU A 280 8.96 24.06 -4.36
C GLU A 280 8.88 25.56 -4.01
N VAL A 281 9.92 26.34 -4.34
CA VAL A 281 9.89 27.81 -4.18
C VAL A 281 8.75 28.42 -4.98
N GLN A 282 8.53 27.97 -6.22
CA GLN A 282 7.42 28.43 -7.05
C GLN A 282 6.06 28.03 -6.45
N ASN A 283 5.93 26.78 -5.99
CA ASN A 283 4.67 26.22 -5.46
C ASN A 283 4.22 26.88 -4.15
N GLN A 284 5.15 27.14 -3.22
CA GLN A 284 4.82 27.73 -1.91
C GLN A 284 4.40 29.20 -2.00
N GLY A 285 4.64 29.87 -3.13
CA GLY A 285 4.45 31.31 -3.28
C GLY A 285 5.30 32.12 -2.28
N CYS A 286 6.43 31.56 -1.83
CA CYS A 286 7.25 32.11 -0.76
C CYS A 286 8.09 33.30 -1.23
N TYR A 287 8.01 34.37 -0.42
CA TYR A 287 8.59 35.72 -0.53
C TYR A 287 9.95 35.84 -1.24
N ASP A 288 10.16 37.01 -1.85
CA ASP A 288 11.28 37.45 -2.71
C ASP A 288 12.68 36.91 -2.34
N SER A 289 12.96 36.68 -1.06
CA SER A 289 14.25 36.18 -0.56
C SER A 289 14.67 34.83 -1.14
N PHE A 290 13.80 33.80 -1.12
CA PHE A 290 14.15 32.48 -1.67
C PHE A 290 14.35 32.55 -3.19
N THR A 291 13.48 33.29 -3.88
CA THR A 291 13.58 33.52 -5.32
C THR A 291 14.86 34.29 -5.69
N GLY A 292 15.23 35.29 -4.88
CA GLY A 292 16.47 36.04 -5.02
C GLY A 292 17.69 35.14 -4.86
N TYR A 293 17.72 34.32 -3.81
CA TYR A 293 18.79 33.36 -3.59
C TYR A 293 18.96 32.38 -4.76
N VAL A 294 17.86 31.82 -5.27
CA VAL A 294 17.91 30.91 -6.43
C VAL A 294 18.47 31.60 -7.66
N LYS A 295 18.06 32.85 -7.95
CA LYS A 295 18.56 33.64 -9.09
C LYS A 295 20.05 33.99 -8.97
N GLU A 296 20.55 34.21 -7.76
CA GLU A 296 21.96 34.49 -7.52
C GLU A 296 22.85 33.23 -7.68
N HIS A 297 22.30 32.06 -7.37
CA HIS A 297 23.06 30.80 -7.32
C HIS A 297 22.80 29.87 -8.52
N THR A 298 21.99 30.28 -9.49
CA THR A 298 21.60 29.48 -10.66
C THR A 298 21.65 30.30 -11.94
N SER A 299 22.09 29.69 -13.06
CA SER A 299 22.07 30.38 -14.36
C SER A 299 20.65 30.49 -14.92
N ALA A 300 20.40 31.56 -15.68
CA ALA A 300 19.14 31.75 -16.39
C ALA A 300 18.83 30.60 -17.36
N GLU A 301 19.85 29.95 -17.93
CA GLU A 301 19.70 28.79 -18.80
C GLU A 301 19.18 27.55 -18.05
N SER A 302 19.70 27.28 -16.84
CA SER A 302 19.22 26.17 -16.02
C SER A 302 17.79 26.40 -15.52
N MET A 303 17.45 27.65 -15.15
CA MET A 303 16.08 28.01 -14.77
C MET A 303 15.11 27.86 -15.95
N ALA A 304 15.46 28.37 -17.14
CA ALA A 304 14.64 28.22 -18.34
C ALA A 304 14.48 26.76 -18.75
N GLN A 305 15.49 25.92 -18.52
CA GLN A 305 15.39 24.49 -18.71
C GLN A 305 14.36 23.88 -17.74
N TRP A 306 14.40 24.22 -16.46
CA TRP A 306 13.46 23.70 -15.46
C TRP A 306 12.03 24.17 -15.70
N ASP A 307 11.82 25.44 -16.08
CA ASP A 307 10.51 25.98 -16.47
C ASP A 307 9.91 25.26 -17.70
N HIS A 308 10.76 24.69 -18.56
CA HIS A 308 10.31 23.91 -19.71
C HIS A 308 9.88 22.47 -19.34
N PHE A 309 10.39 21.95 -18.23
CA PHE A 309 10.13 20.59 -17.74
C PHE A 309 9.16 20.56 -16.55
N SER A 310 8.65 21.70 -16.06
CA SER A 310 7.73 21.82 -14.93
C SER A 310 6.30 21.36 -15.23
N GLU A 311 6.14 20.35 -16.09
CA GLU A 311 4.98 19.47 -16.01
C GLU A 311 5.19 18.60 -14.77
N ILE A 312 4.12 18.39 -13.97
CA ILE A 312 4.14 17.53 -12.77
C ILE A 312 4.97 16.29 -13.09
N PRO A 313 5.96 15.89 -12.25
CA PRO A 313 6.69 14.65 -12.50
C PRO A 313 5.65 13.58 -12.73
N ASP A 314 5.70 12.94 -13.90
CA ASP A 314 4.71 11.92 -14.24
C ASP A 314 4.66 10.94 -13.05
N VAL A 315 3.53 10.28 -12.80
CA VAL A 315 3.46 9.32 -11.66
C VAL A 315 4.57 8.24 -11.79
N ASP A 316 5.09 8.08 -13.01
CA ASP A 316 6.25 7.27 -13.40
C ASP A 316 7.63 7.81 -12.93
N GLU A 317 7.77 9.11 -12.65
CA GLU A 317 9.00 9.75 -12.14
C GLU A 317 9.07 9.81 -10.61
N VAL A 318 7.92 9.91 -9.92
CA VAL A 318 7.85 9.74 -8.47
C VAL A 318 8.10 8.27 -8.14
N ALA A 319 8.89 7.97 -7.10
CA ALA A 319 9.03 6.59 -6.64
C ALA A 319 7.63 5.99 -6.43
N MET A 320 7.31 4.89 -7.11
CA MET A 320 5.94 4.33 -7.18
C MET A 320 5.25 4.18 -5.82
N ASP A 321 6.03 3.96 -4.76
CA ASP A 321 5.55 3.80 -3.39
C ASP A 321 5.18 5.12 -2.70
N GLU A 322 5.71 6.27 -3.12
CA GLU A 322 5.42 7.60 -2.56
C GLU A 322 4.24 8.30 -3.24
N ALA A 323 3.65 7.72 -4.30
CA ALA A 323 2.64 8.38 -5.12
C ALA A 323 1.42 8.89 -4.33
N LEU A 324 0.99 8.19 -3.26
CA LEU A 324 -0.09 8.65 -2.39
C LEU A 324 0.28 9.92 -1.62
N LEU A 325 1.51 9.98 -1.07
CA LEU A 325 2.00 11.14 -0.33
C LEU A 325 2.06 12.37 -1.23
N TRP A 326 2.61 12.22 -2.44
CA TRP A 326 2.73 13.34 -3.38
C TRP A 326 1.37 13.87 -3.84
N LYS A 327 0.36 13.00 -4.03
CA LYS A 327 -1.01 13.45 -4.31
C LYS A 327 -1.67 14.16 -3.12
N GLU A 328 -1.37 13.76 -1.88
CA GLU A 328 -1.83 14.49 -0.69
C GLU A 328 -1.21 15.89 -0.60
N MET A 329 0.08 16.00 -0.94
CA MET A 329 0.82 17.26 -0.89
C MET A 329 0.43 18.23 -2.02
N LYS A 330 0.09 17.73 -3.22
CA LYS A 330 -0.27 18.54 -4.40
C LYS A 330 -1.71 18.25 -4.86
N PRO A 331 -2.75 18.84 -4.23
CA PRO A 331 -4.15 18.52 -4.48
C PRO A 331 -4.73 19.10 -5.80
N SER A 332 -3.91 19.45 -6.79
CA SER A 332 -4.38 19.95 -8.09
C SER A 332 -5.17 18.90 -8.90
N THR A 333 -5.18 17.64 -8.47
CA THR A 333 -6.15 16.63 -8.91
C THR A 333 -7.50 16.84 -8.20
N PRO A 334 -8.65 16.81 -8.91
CA PRO A 334 -9.97 17.22 -8.41
C PRO A 334 -10.59 16.35 -7.30
N THR A 335 -9.81 15.51 -6.63
CA THR A 335 -10.25 14.77 -5.44
C THR A 335 -9.02 14.55 -4.54
N PRO A 336 -8.69 15.50 -3.65
CA PRO A 336 -7.77 15.22 -2.57
C PRO A 336 -8.32 14.03 -1.78
N LEU A 337 -7.47 13.06 -1.43
CA LEU A 337 -7.80 12.11 -0.37
C LEU A 337 -7.83 12.88 0.95
N GLY A 338 -8.99 13.49 1.23
CA GLY A 338 -9.32 13.89 2.58
C GLY A 338 -9.31 12.67 3.51
N GLU A 339 -9.22 12.93 4.80
CA GLU A 339 -9.55 11.91 5.81
C GLU A 339 -10.92 11.30 5.46
N VAL A 340 -11.06 9.97 5.55
CA VAL A 340 -12.36 9.31 5.32
C VAL A 340 -13.32 9.85 6.36
N THR A 341 -14.21 10.76 5.98
CA THR A 341 -15.12 11.40 6.93
C THR A 341 -16.31 10.50 7.22
N LEU A 342 -17.05 10.80 8.30
CA LEU A 342 -18.30 10.10 8.63
C LEU A 342 -19.33 10.16 7.48
N ASP A 343 -19.25 11.21 6.64
CA ASP A 343 -20.10 11.34 5.46
C ASP A 343 -19.72 10.31 4.37
N ASN A 344 -18.44 9.98 4.23
CA ASN A 344 -17.93 8.98 3.27
C ASN A 344 -18.30 7.53 3.64
N VAL A 345 -18.59 7.25 4.92
CA VAL A 345 -19.02 5.92 5.41
C VAL A 345 -20.54 5.82 5.62
N GLY A 346 -21.31 6.77 5.09
CA GLY A 346 -22.78 6.71 5.10
C GLY A 346 -23.42 6.98 6.46
N VAL A 347 -22.69 7.54 7.43
CA VAL A 347 -23.22 7.91 8.75
C VAL A 347 -23.67 9.37 8.73
N SER A 348 -24.73 9.68 7.98
CA SER A 348 -25.27 11.05 7.92
C SER A 348 -26.69 11.13 8.48
N ASN A 349 -26.80 11.67 9.70
CA ASN A 349 -28.06 12.23 10.21
C ASN A 349 -28.33 13.64 9.63
N ARG A 350 -27.93 13.89 8.37
CA ARG A 350 -28.16 15.13 7.64
C ARG A 350 -28.59 14.82 6.21
N ARG A 351 -29.74 15.38 5.81
CA ARG A 351 -30.22 15.32 4.42
C ARG A 351 -29.27 16.14 3.54
N MET A 352 -28.48 15.45 2.71
CA MET A 352 -27.79 16.07 1.56
C MET A 352 -28.48 15.67 0.24
N PRO A 353 -28.44 16.53 -0.80
CA PRO A 353 -29.02 16.22 -2.11
C PRO A 353 -28.26 15.07 -2.78
N ARG A 354 -28.99 14.15 -3.41
CA ARG A 354 -28.53 12.90 -4.06
C ARG A 354 -27.43 13.01 -5.14
N SER A 355 -26.87 14.18 -5.39
CA SER A 355 -25.85 14.40 -6.43
C SER A 355 -24.41 14.49 -5.90
N TYR A 356 -24.20 14.34 -4.59
CA TYR A 356 -22.89 14.40 -3.92
C TYR A 356 -22.67 13.23 -2.96
N GLU A 357 -23.19 12.04 -3.28
CA GLU A 357 -22.75 10.83 -2.61
C GLU A 357 -21.32 10.51 -3.07
N GLN A 358 -20.32 11.08 -2.40
CA GLN A 358 -18.94 10.56 -2.45
C GLN A 358 -18.97 9.17 -1.83
N ASN A 359 -19.24 8.20 -2.68
CA ASN A 359 -19.35 6.81 -2.31
C ASN A 359 -17.95 6.30 -1.92
N VAL A 360 -17.86 5.28 -1.06
CA VAL A 360 -16.62 4.53 -0.82
C VAL A 360 -15.96 4.12 -2.14
N ALA A 361 -16.76 3.97 -3.21
CA ALA A 361 -16.32 3.83 -4.59
C ALA A 361 -15.34 4.92 -5.11
N ASP A 362 -15.36 6.16 -4.61
CA ASP A 362 -14.42 7.22 -5.01
C ASP A 362 -13.06 7.08 -4.32
N ILE A 363 -13.05 6.72 -3.03
CA ILE A 363 -11.83 6.31 -2.31
C ILE A 363 -11.21 5.07 -2.98
N MET A 364 -12.06 4.24 -3.59
CA MET A 364 -11.71 2.95 -4.16
C MET A 364 -11.31 3.01 -5.62
N ASN A 365 -11.97 3.86 -6.42
CA ASN A 365 -11.46 4.32 -7.72
C ASN A 365 -10.13 5.03 -7.51
N TYR A 366 -9.94 5.76 -6.40
CA TYR A 366 -8.68 6.41 -6.08
C TYR A 366 -7.56 5.39 -5.78
N ALA A 367 -7.75 4.44 -4.85
CA ALA A 367 -6.76 3.38 -4.59
C ALA A 367 -6.47 2.50 -5.82
N SER A 368 -7.44 2.38 -6.74
CA SER A 368 -7.31 1.60 -7.98
C SER A 368 -6.95 2.41 -9.24
N SER A 369 -6.83 3.74 -9.16
CA SER A 369 -6.51 4.63 -10.29
C SER A 369 -5.04 5.06 -10.34
N PHE A 370 -4.15 4.34 -9.66
CA PHE A 370 -2.71 4.55 -9.80
C PHE A 370 -2.06 3.55 -10.76
N PRO A 371 -1.19 4.01 -11.67
CA PRO A 371 -1.31 3.68 -13.08
C PRO A 371 -0.24 2.71 -13.60
N ARG A 372 -0.66 1.94 -14.62
CA ARG A 372 0.01 1.55 -15.88
C ARG A 372 1.50 1.92 -16.00
N LYS A 373 2.41 0.97 -16.28
CA LYS A 373 2.54 0.43 -17.66
C LYS A 373 3.25 -0.95 -17.79
N PRO A 374 3.15 -1.58 -18.98
CA PRO A 374 3.53 -2.96 -19.26
C PRO A 374 5.05 -3.16 -19.37
N ARG A 375 5.49 -4.40 -19.15
CA ARG A 375 6.84 -4.83 -19.53
C ARG A 375 7.03 -4.74 -21.05
N GLY A 376 8.02 -3.95 -21.47
CA GLY A 376 8.82 -4.20 -22.66
C GLY A 376 8.61 -3.27 -23.86
N SER A 377 9.19 -2.08 -23.85
CA SER A 377 9.77 -1.53 -25.08
C SER A 377 11.20 -2.02 -25.19
N GLY A 378 11.36 -3.19 -25.83
CA GLY A 378 12.67 -3.65 -26.26
C GLY A 378 13.34 -2.56 -27.09
N ARG A 379 14.58 -2.23 -26.72
CA ARG A 379 15.55 -1.58 -27.60
C ARG A 379 15.65 -2.41 -28.89
N GLY A 380 14.91 -2.01 -29.92
CA GLY A 380 15.05 -2.49 -31.30
C GLY A 380 15.65 -1.37 -32.14
N GLY A 381 16.87 -1.58 -32.62
CA GLY A 381 17.76 -0.53 -33.12
C GLY A 381 17.26 0.25 -34.34
N ARG A 382 17.59 1.54 -34.35
CA ARG A 382 17.71 2.34 -35.58
C ARG A 382 18.87 1.78 -36.41
N GLY A 383 18.58 0.78 -37.24
CA GLY A 383 19.44 0.36 -38.35
C GLY A 383 19.26 1.31 -39.52
N GLY A 384 20.34 2.02 -39.89
CA GLY A 384 20.35 2.98 -40.99
C GLY A 384 20.01 2.35 -42.34
N ARG A 385 19.21 3.06 -43.13
CA ARG A 385 19.12 2.84 -44.58
C ARG A 385 20.08 3.80 -45.29
N ARG A 386 21.21 3.27 -45.76
CA ARG A 386 21.95 3.77 -46.91
C ARG A 386 21.65 2.85 -48.10
N GLY A 387 21.38 3.46 -49.27
CA GLY A 387 21.57 2.85 -50.58
C GLY A 387 20.34 2.20 -51.23
N ARG A 388 19.64 2.96 -52.07
CA ARG A 388 19.82 2.91 -53.54
C ARG A 388 19.49 4.27 -54.13
#